data_AF-A0ABD3WXX8-F1
#
_entry.id   AF-A0ABD3WXX8-F1
#
_cell.length_a   1.000
_cell.length_b   1.000
_cell.length_c   1.000
_cell.angle_alpha   90.00
_cell.angle_beta   90.00
_cell.angle_gamma   90.00
#
_symmetry.space_group_name_H-M   'P 1'
#
loop_
_entity.id
_entity.type
_entity.pdbx_description
1 polymer ?
#
loop_
_entity_poly.entity_id
_entity_poly.type
_entity_poly.pdbx_seq_one_letter_code
_entity_poly.pdbx_strand_id
1 'polypeptide(L)' 'VGCAAGSFSNSSGICQVCPIGTYQSSSGQTSCSSCPTGTTTLQTGSTSSVQCV' A
#
# COMPACT_ATOMS: atom_id res chain seq x y z
N VAL A 1 7.60 -14.47 -4.81
CA VAL A 1 6.20 -13.98 -4.71
C VAL A 1 6.26 -12.47 -4.61
N GLY A 2 5.76 -11.77 -5.63
CA GLY A 2 5.70 -10.31 -5.65
C GLY A 2 4.24 -9.89 -5.70
N CYS A 3 3.76 -9.21 -4.66
CA CYS A 3 2.39 -8.71 -4.64
C CYS A 3 2.26 -7.50 -5.58
N ALA A 4 1.10 -7.33 -6.22
CA ALA A 4 0.86 -6.19 -7.09
C ALA A 4 1.01 -4.86 -6.32
N ALA A 5 1.26 -3.75 -7.03
CA ALA A 5 1.22 -2.42 -6.43
C ALA A 5 -0.11 -2.23 -5.69
N GLY A 6 -0.06 -1.53 -4.55
CA GLY A 6 -1.17 -1.44 -3.60
C GLY A 6 -1.38 -2.67 -2.71
N SER A 7 -0.53 -3.70 -2.78
CA SER A 7 -0.61 -4.87 -1.90
C SER A 7 0.77 -5.29 -1.40
N PHE A 8 0.89 -5.53 -0.10
CA PHE A 8 2.13 -5.95 0.54
C PHE A 8 2.13 -7.45 0.86
N SER A 9 3.30 -8.08 0.81
CA SER A 9 3.47 -9.47 1.26
C SER A 9 3.73 -9.51 2.77
N ASN A 10 2.81 -10.10 3.53
CA ASN A 10 3.01 -10.47 4.94
C ASN A 10 4.11 -11.55 5.07
N SER A 11 4.65 -11.75 6.28
CA SER A 11 5.50 -12.91 6.68
C SER A 11 4.92 -14.28 6.25
N SER A 12 3.61 -14.39 6.13
CA SER A 12 2.88 -15.58 5.65
C SER A 12 2.94 -15.77 4.13
N GLY A 13 3.57 -14.85 3.39
CA GLY A 13 3.61 -14.85 1.92
C GLY A 13 2.28 -14.50 1.26
N ILE A 14 1.31 -14.01 2.02
CA ILE A 14 -0.02 -13.61 1.55
C ILE A 14 0.03 -12.13 1.16
N CYS A 15 -0.52 -11.82 -0.01
CA CYS A 15 -0.71 -10.44 -0.45
C CYS A 15 -1.91 -9.82 0.27
N GLN A 16 -1.65 -8.86 1.15
CA GLN A 16 -2.67 -8.02 1.76
C GLN A 16 -2.69 -6.65 1.08
N VAL A 17 -3.89 -6.14 0.82
CA VAL A 17 -4.05 -4.77 0.31
C VAL A 17 -3.60 -3.74 1.34
N CYS A 18 -3.03 -2.65 0.87
CA CYS A 18 -2.60 -1.55 1.73
C CYS A 18 -3.80 -0.94 2.47
N PRO A 19 -3.74 -0.80 3.80
CA PRO A 19 -4.81 -0.15 4.55
C PRO A 19 -4.93 1.35 4.21
N ILE A 20 -6.05 1.94 4.60
CA ILE A 20 -6.30 3.38 4.48
C ILE A 20 -5.19 4.16 5.20
N GLY A 21 -4.72 5.24 4.57
CA GLY A 21 -3.60 6.05 5.04
C GLY A 21 -2.23 5.48 4.62
N THR A 22 -2.22 4.41 3.82
CA THR A 22 -0.99 3.84 3.26
C THR A 22 -1.17 3.52 1.78
N TYR A 23 -0.06 3.52 1.05
CA TYR A 23 -0.01 3.22 -0.37
C TYR A 23 1.24 2.41 -0.68
N GLN A 24 1.26 1.75 -1.83
CA GLN A 24 2.44 1.02 -2.29
C GLN A 24 2.63 1.19 -3.78
N SER A 25 3.63 2.00 -4.13
CA SER A 25 3.96 2.39 -5.51
C SER A 25 4.51 1.24 -6.35
N SER A 26 5.26 0.34 -5.71
CA SER A 26 5.96 -0.72 -6.41
C SER A 26 5.38 -2.08 -6.03
N SER A 27 5.40 -3.02 -6.97
CA SER A 27 5.04 -4.41 -6.70
C SER A 27 6.16 -5.13 -5.94
N GLY A 28 5.79 -6.08 -5.09
CA GLY A 28 6.73 -6.93 -4.37
C GLY A 28 7.27 -6.34 -3.07
N GLN A 29 6.66 -5.28 -2.55
CA GLN A 29 7.00 -4.81 -1.20
C GLN A 29 6.37 -5.70 -0.13
N THR A 30 7.03 -5.75 1.02
CA THR A 30 6.57 -6.47 2.23
C THR A 30 5.82 -5.55 3.20
N SER A 31 5.73 -4.27 2.88
CA SER A 31 4.99 -3.27 3.66
C SER A 31 4.54 -2.12 2.77
N CYS A 32 3.45 -1.45 3.17
CA CYS A 32 2.96 -0.24 2.52
C CYS A 32 3.62 1.00 3.11
N SER A 33 3.86 1.99 2.26
CA SER A 33 4.33 3.32 2.67
C SER A 33 3.18 4.15 3.23
N SER A 34 3.43 4.84 4.34
CA SER A 34 2.48 5.79 4.92
C SER A 34 2.24 6.99 4.01
N CYS A 35 1.00 7.48 3.97
CA CYS A 35 0.70 8.76 3.36
C CYS A 35 1.44 9.91 4.08
N PRO A 36 1.80 10.99 3.35
CA PRO A 36 2.41 12.17 3.94
C PRO A 36 1.47 12.84 4.95
N THR A 37 2.06 13.53 5.93
CA THR A 37 1.36 14.10 7.08
C THR A 37 0.20 15.00 6.65
N GLY A 38 -1.01 14.69 7.14
CA GLY A 38 -2.23 15.44 6.82
C GLY A 38 -3.01 14.92 5.61
N THR A 39 -2.57 13.84 4.97
CA THR A 39 -3.27 13.19 3.86
C THR A 39 -3.58 11.73 4.17
N THR A 40 -4.64 11.19 3.59
CA THR A 40 -5.02 9.78 3.72
C THR A 40 -5.58 9.24 2.42
N THR A 41 -5.53 7.93 2.25
CA THR A 41 -6.16 7.30 1.07
C THR A 41 -7.65 7.11 1.31
N LEU A 42 -8.48 7.44 0.32
CA LEU A 42 -9.92 7.22 0.40
C LEU A 42 -10.31 5.74 0.37
N GLN A 43 -9.43 4.89 -0.17
CA GLN A 43 -9.66 3.48 -0.37
C GLN A 43 -8.42 2.67 0.01
N THR A 44 -8.63 1.42 0.38
CA THR A 44 -7.55 0.45 0.54
C THR A 44 -6.96 0.07 -0.81
N GLY A 45 -5.72 -0.43 -0.80
CA GLY A 45 -5.05 -0.86 -2.02
C GLY A 45 -4.47 0.28 -2.85
N SER A 46 -4.21 1.44 -2.24
CA SER A 46 -3.65 2.57 -2.98
C SER A 46 -2.28 2.25 -3.56
N THR A 47 -2.13 2.51 -4.84
CA THR A 47 -0.93 2.18 -5.60
C THR A 47 0.01 3.36 -5.73
N SER A 48 -0.32 4.53 -5.15
CA SER A 48 0.54 5.71 -5.26
C SER A 48 0.19 6.75 -4.21
N SER A 49 1.17 7.58 -3.86
CA SER A 49 1.02 8.70 -2.93
C SER A 49 0.05 9.76 -3.45
N VAL A 50 -0.21 9.81 -4.75
CA VAL A 50 -1.19 10.74 -5.36
C VAL A 50 -2.62 10.42 -4.94
N GLN A 51 -2.88 9.22 -4.43
CA GLN A 51 -4.19 8.84 -3.88
C GLN A 51 -4.33 9.27 -2.41
N CYS A 52 -3.25 9.75 -1.78
CA CYS A 52 -3.32 10.39 -0.49
C CYS A 52 -3.85 11.81 -0.70
N VAL A 53 -5.05 12.07 -0.19
CA VAL A 53 -5.76 13.35 -0.27
C VAL A 53 -6.07 13.91 1.11
#